data_AF-A0A0B0N460-F1
#
_entry.id   AF-A0A0B0N460-F1
#
_cell.length_a   1.000
_cell.length_b   1.000
_cell.length_c   1.000
_cell.angle_alpha   90.00
_cell.angle_beta   90.00
_cell.angle_gamma   90.00
#
_symmetry.space_group_name_H-M   'P 1'
#
loop_
_entity.id
_entity.type
_entity.pdbx_description
1 polymer ?
#
loop_
_entity_poly.entity_id
_entity_poly.type
_entity_poly.pdbx_seq_one_letter_code
_entity_poly.pdbx_strand_id
1 'polypeptide(L)' 'MIDDQDLGFFANFLGIFIFVLVIACHYVMADPKFEGN' A
#
# COMPACT_ATOMS: atom_id res chain seq x y z
N MET A 1 -17.59 -18.79 8.25
CA MET A 1 -16.27 -19.40 7.96
C MET A 1 -15.72 -18.59 6.82
N ILE A 2 -14.62 -17.88 7.03
CA ILE A 2 -13.92 -17.24 5.89
C ILE A 2 -13.40 -18.40 5.05
N ASP A 3 -13.79 -18.43 3.78
CA ASP A 3 -13.30 -19.44 2.85
C ASP A 3 -11.92 -19.02 2.32
N ASP A 4 -11.12 -19.98 1.88
CA ASP A 4 -9.82 -19.71 1.27
C ASP A 4 -9.96 -18.78 0.06
N GLN A 5 -11.11 -18.82 -0.62
CA GLN A 5 -11.46 -17.88 -1.69
C GLN A 5 -11.60 -16.43 -1.19
N ASP A 6 -12.31 -16.21 -0.09
CA ASP A 6 -12.50 -14.87 0.49
C ASP A 6 -11.18 -14.32 1.02
N LEU A 7 -10.37 -15.19 1.65
CA LEU A 7 -9.07 -14.81 2.17
C LEU A 7 -8.09 -14.46 1.05
N GLY A 8 -8.10 -15.22 -0.05
CA GLY A 8 -7.31 -14.95 -1.24
C GLY A 8 -7.68 -13.63 -1.90
N PHE A 9 -8.98 -13.34 -2.03
CA PHE A 9 -9.47 -12.06 -2.55
C PHE A 9 -9.06 -10.89 -1.65
N PHE A 10 -9.24 -11.02 -0.33
CA PHE A 10 -8.87 -9.99 0.63
C PHE A 10 -7.35 -9.74 0.65
N ALA A 11 -6.53 -10.79 0.62
CA ALA A 11 -5.07 -10.68 0.56
C ALA A 11 -4.59 -10.00 -0.73
N ASN A 12 -5.22 -10.29 -1.87
CA ASN A 12 -4.89 -9.65 -3.14
C ASN A 12 -5.24 -8.16 -3.12
N PHE A 13 -6.44 -7.82 -2.65
CA PHE A 13 -6.88 -6.42 -2.47
C PHE A 13 -5.94 -5.66 -1.52
N LEU A 14 -5.64 -6.26 -0.36
CA LEU A 14 -4.76 -5.66 0.64
C LEU A 14 -3.33 -5.49 0.11
N GLY A 15 -2.83 -6.46 -0.66
CA GLY A 15 -1.50 -6.40 -1.28
C GLY A 15 -1.38 -5.22 -2.26
N ILE A 16 -2.36 -5.06 -3.16
CA ILE A 16 -2.40 -3.92 -4.10
C ILE A 16 -2.54 -2.61 -3.33
N PHE A 17 -3.39 -2.57 -2.30
CA PHE A 17 -3.62 -1.39 -1.49
C PHE A 17 -2.35 -0.93 -0.77
N ILE A 18 -1.63 -1.83 -0.10
CA ILE A 18 -0.35 -1.54 0.56
C ILE A 18 0.68 -1.10 -0.47
N PHE A 19 0.75 -1.73 -1.64
CA PHE A 19 1.70 -1.36 -2.69
C PHE A 19 1.47 0.08 -3.18
N VAL A 20 0.22 0.47 -3.42
CA VAL A 20 -0.13 1.85 -3.79
C VAL A 20 0.19 2.83 -2.65
N LEU A 21 -0.08 2.45 -1.39
CA LEU A 21 0.28 3.27 -0.23
C LEU A 21 1.79 3.47 -0.10
N VAL A 22 2.60 2.45 -0.34
CA VAL A 22 4.06 2.55 -0.32
C VAL A 22 4.54 3.50 -1.42
N ILE A 23 3.99 3.40 -2.63
CA ILE A 23 4.33 4.32 -3.73
C ILE A 23 3.94 5.76 -3.37
N ALA A 24 2.74 5.96 -2.83
CA ALA A 24 2.29 7.28 -2.39
C ALA A 24 3.17 7.83 -1.26
N CYS A 25 3.57 7.00 -0.30
CA CYS A 25 4.48 7.37 0.77
C CYS A 25 5.86 7.76 0.22
N HIS A 26 6.40 6.98 -0.71
CA HIS A 26 7.66 7.32 -1.38
C HIS A 26 7.53 8.60 -2.21
N TYR A 27 6.40 8.82 -2.88
CA TYR A 27 6.14 10.06 -3.62
C TYR A 27 6.08 11.28 -2.70
N VAL A 28 5.44 11.15 -1.54
CA VAL A 28 5.40 12.20 -0.51
C VAL A 28 6.78 12.43 0.12
N MET A 29 7.52 11.36 0.42
CA MET A 29 8.87 11.45 0.98
C MET A 29 9.92 11.96 -0.02
N ALA A 30 9.72 11.69 -1.32
CA ALA A 30 10.54 12.21 -2.41
C ALA A 30 10.14 13.63 -2.81
N ASP A 31 9.09 14.21 -2.20
CA ASP A 31 8.82 15.63 -2.36
C ASP A 31 9.88 16.43 -1.58
N PRO A 32 10.64 17.32 -2.26
CA PRO A 32 11.75 18.04 -1.65
C PRO A 32 11.31 19.03 -0.56
N LYS A 33 10.00 19.22 -0.33
CA LYS A 33 9.51 19.94 0.86
C LYS A 33 9.72 19.16 2.16
N PHE A 34 10.01 17.86 2.10
CA PHE A 34 10.39 17.01 3.23
C PHE A 34 11.90 16.67 3.24
N GLU A 35 12.65 16.97 2.16
CA GLU A 35 14.12 17.01 2.14
C GLU A 35 14.64 18.31 2.78
N GLY A 36 14.25 18.58 4.03
CA GLY A 36 14.49 19.89 4.65
C GLY A 36 14.64 19.86 6.16
N ASN A 37 15.72 19.24 6.65
CA ASN A 37 16.77 19.93 7.40
C ASN A 37 18.02 19.04 7.58
#